data_AF-A0A6B0Z6C8-F1
#
_entry.id   AF-A0A6B0Z6C8-F1
#
_cell.length_a   1.000
_cell.length_b   1.000
_cell.length_c   1.000
_cell.angle_alpha   90.00
_cell.angle_beta   90.00
_cell.angle_gamma   90.00
#
_symmetry.space_group_name_H-M   'P 1'
#
loop_
_entity.id
_entity.type
_entity.pdbx_description
1 polymer ?
#
loop_
_entity_poly.entity_id
_entity_poly.type
_entity_poly.pdbx_seq_one_letter_code
_entity_poly.pdbx_strand_id
1 'polypeptide(L)'
;MPNNDAFAQIEDIVLQEDMRGMTALKPHMPDGYMESCADLLLDHPGTIFIVTGFYIIAAEQTETDGPPGAVAIGNALAKLGNDVKYVTDEFSSEVVRTITEDEVIEFPITNHFESANFANQLVEEHSPSALVAIERAGLIVDGTYRNMRGIELTPFNAKIDHLFDQHPYS
;
A
#
# COMPACT_ATOMS: atom_id res chain seq x y z
N MET A 1 14.70 -28.72 -17.55
CA MET A 1 14.28 -27.63 -18.45
C MET A 1 14.40 -26.34 -17.67
N PRO A 2 14.81 -25.20 -18.25
CA PRO A 2 14.73 -23.94 -17.52
C PRO A 2 13.28 -23.75 -17.08
N ASN A 3 13.06 -23.39 -15.81
CA ASN A 3 11.72 -23.13 -15.30
C ASN A 3 11.17 -21.93 -16.11
N ASN A 4 10.18 -22.20 -16.96
CA ASN A 4 9.66 -21.21 -17.92
C ASN A 4 8.48 -20.42 -17.33
N ASP A 5 8.44 -20.35 -16.00
CA ASP A 5 7.46 -19.60 -15.25
C ASP A 5 7.91 -18.14 -15.15
N ALA A 6 7.18 -17.26 -15.83
CA ALA A 6 7.47 -15.83 -15.86
C ALA A 6 7.37 -15.21 -14.46
N PHE A 7 6.48 -15.71 -13.59
CA PHE A 7 6.35 -15.20 -12.23
C PHE A 7 7.55 -15.58 -11.38
N ALA A 8 8.05 -16.82 -11.46
CA ALA A 8 9.29 -17.20 -10.78
C ALA A 8 10.48 -16.31 -11.21
N GLN A 9 10.57 -15.95 -12.49
CA GLN A 9 11.63 -15.05 -12.97
C GLN A 9 11.47 -13.61 -12.45
N ILE A 10 10.24 -13.10 -12.40
CA ILE A 10 9.96 -11.79 -11.79
C ILE A 10 10.33 -11.82 -10.30
N GLU A 11 10.11 -12.94 -9.62
CA GLU A 11 10.38 -13.08 -8.17
C GLU A 11 11.87 -12.94 -7.91
N ASP A 12 12.65 -13.67 -8.71
CA ASP A 12 14.10 -13.68 -8.61
C ASP A 12 14.68 -12.29 -8.92
N ILE A 13 14.06 -11.51 -9.82
CA ILE A 13 14.44 -10.12 -10.10
C ILE A 13 14.09 -9.20 -8.92
N VAL A 14 12.88 -9.29 -8.38
CA VAL A 14 12.44 -8.45 -7.24
C VAL A 14 13.30 -8.72 -6.00
N LEU A 15 13.71 -9.98 -5.79
CA LEU A 15 14.54 -10.39 -4.66
C LEU A 15 16.05 -10.30 -4.94
N GLN A 16 16.48 -9.89 -6.15
CA GLN A 16 17.89 -9.93 -6.53
C GLN A 16 18.77 -9.02 -5.66
N GLU A 17 18.31 -7.80 -5.38
CA GLU A 17 19.05 -6.77 -4.65
C GLU A 17 18.60 -6.73 -3.18
N ASP A 18 18.78 -7.86 -2.49
CA ASP A 18 18.27 -8.06 -1.13
C ASP A 18 19.10 -7.37 -0.03
N MET A 19 18.99 -6.04 0.02
CA MET A 19 19.64 -5.20 1.03
C MET A 19 18.92 -5.24 2.38
N ARG A 20 17.65 -5.65 2.43
CA ARG A 20 16.78 -5.60 3.62
C ARG A 20 16.41 -6.98 4.19
N GLY A 21 16.90 -8.07 3.60
CA GLY A 21 16.67 -9.44 4.06
C GLY A 21 15.32 -10.05 3.62
N MET A 22 14.70 -9.52 2.56
CA MET A 22 13.43 -9.99 2.00
C MET A 22 13.52 -11.43 1.48
N THR A 23 14.67 -11.88 0.99
CA THR A 23 14.84 -13.28 0.54
C THR A 23 14.65 -14.26 1.69
N ALA A 24 14.94 -13.84 2.92
CA ALA A 24 14.71 -14.68 4.10
C ALA A 24 13.21 -14.93 4.36
N LEU A 25 12.31 -14.10 3.79
CA LEU A 25 10.86 -14.27 3.90
C LEU A 25 10.30 -15.24 2.86
N LYS A 26 10.97 -15.42 1.70
CA LYS A 26 10.51 -16.29 0.60
C LYS A 26 10.06 -17.69 1.06
N PRO A 27 10.81 -18.43 1.91
CA PRO A 27 10.39 -19.76 2.37
C PRO A 27 9.13 -19.76 3.25
N HIS A 28 8.68 -18.58 3.71
CA HIS A 28 7.49 -18.41 4.53
C HIS A 28 6.28 -17.91 3.73
N MET A 29 6.47 -17.60 2.45
CA MET A 29 5.39 -17.18 1.56
C MET A 29 4.74 -18.40 0.89
N PRO A 30 3.42 -18.35 0.59
CA PRO A 30 2.77 -19.35 -0.25
C PRO A 30 3.43 -19.42 -1.63
N ASP A 31 3.49 -20.61 -2.23
CA ASP A 31 3.94 -20.75 -3.63
C ASP A 31 3.04 -19.92 -4.56
N GLY A 32 3.63 -19.25 -5.56
CA GLY A 32 2.88 -18.47 -6.54
C GLY A 32 2.23 -17.19 -5.99
N TYR A 33 2.70 -16.67 -4.84
CA TYR A 33 2.08 -15.49 -4.20
C TYR A 33 1.98 -14.26 -5.12
N MET A 34 2.96 -14.03 -6.00
CA MET A 34 2.90 -12.90 -6.93
C MET A 34 1.87 -13.10 -8.05
N GLU A 35 1.74 -14.32 -8.58
CA GLU A 35 0.71 -14.65 -9.58
C GLU A 35 -0.67 -14.46 -8.94
N SER A 36 -0.86 -14.99 -7.73
CA SER A 36 -2.12 -14.85 -6.99
C SER A 36 -2.47 -13.38 -6.69
N CYS A 37 -1.48 -12.54 -6.35
CA CYS A 37 -1.71 -11.10 -6.17
C CYS A 37 -2.04 -10.38 -7.48
N ALA A 38 -1.40 -10.77 -8.59
CA ALA A 38 -1.71 -10.21 -9.91
C ALA A 38 -3.12 -10.59 -10.37
N ASP A 39 -3.48 -11.87 -10.24
CA ASP A 39 -4.81 -12.39 -10.58
C ASP A 39 -5.91 -11.70 -9.77
N LEU A 40 -5.70 -11.49 -8.47
CA LEU A 40 -6.64 -10.74 -7.62
C LEU A 40 -6.94 -9.35 -8.22
N LEU A 41 -5.93 -8.62 -8.66
CA LEU A 41 -6.13 -7.28 -9.24
C LEU A 41 -6.77 -7.33 -10.64
N LEU A 42 -6.51 -8.39 -11.41
CA LEU A 42 -7.11 -8.57 -12.74
C LEU A 42 -8.59 -8.99 -12.67
N ASP A 43 -8.96 -9.77 -11.65
CA ASP A 43 -10.32 -10.24 -11.42
C ASP A 43 -11.25 -9.18 -10.80
N HIS A 44 -10.67 -8.09 -10.28
CA HIS A 44 -11.39 -6.99 -9.64
C HIS A 44 -11.16 -5.64 -10.33
N PRO A 45 -11.53 -5.49 -11.62
CA PRO A 45 -11.37 -4.22 -12.32
C PRO A 45 -12.33 -3.16 -11.76
N GLY A 46 -11.91 -1.90 -11.80
CA GLY A 46 -12.72 -0.77 -11.31
C GLY A 46 -11.87 0.30 -10.66
N THR A 47 -12.36 0.89 -9.59
CA THR A 47 -11.59 1.84 -8.77
C THR A 47 -10.66 1.07 -7.84
N ILE A 48 -9.35 1.31 -7.94
CA ILE A 48 -8.35 0.66 -7.09
C ILE A 48 -7.70 1.71 -6.20
N PHE A 49 -7.73 1.48 -4.89
CA PHE A 49 -7.01 2.32 -3.94
C PHE A 49 -5.61 1.76 -3.70
N ILE A 50 -4.60 2.60 -3.86
CA ILE A 50 -3.21 2.29 -3.50
C ILE A 50 -2.81 3.16 -2.32
N VAL A 51 -2.57 2.54 -1.18
CA VAL A 51 -2.14 3.19 0.05
C VAL A 51 -0.63 3.12 0.15
N THR A 52 0.03 4.24 0.40
CA THR A 52 1.49 4.29 0.54
C THR A 52 1.94 5.44 1.43
N GLY A 53 3.21 5.40 1.86
CA GLY A 53 3.85 6.48 2.60
C GLY A 53 4.16 6.07 4.04
N PHE A 54 5.40 6.32 4.46
CA PHE A 54 5.91 5.99 5.78
C PHE A 54 6.73 7.17 6.33
N TYR A 55 6.33 7.72 7.46
CA TYR A 55 7.03 8.87 8.04
C TYR A 55 8.26 8.47 8.85
N ILE A 56 9.41 9.07 8.56
CA ILE A 56 10.67 8.85 9.26
C ILE A 56 10.90 9.96 10.28
N ILE A 57 10.56 9.69 11.55
CA ILE A 57 10.69 10.62 12.68
C ILE A 57 12.07 11.29 12.73
N ALA A 58 13.14 10.51 12.55
CA ALA A 58 14.51 11.04 12.66
C ALA A 58 14.92 11.97 11.51
N ALA A 59 14.24 11.87 10.37
CA ALA A 59 14.46 12.73 9.21
C ALA A 59 13.41 13.85 9.12
N GLU A 60 12.34 13.77 9.91
CA GLU A 60 11.17 14.65 9.86
C GLU A 60 10.54 14.73 8.45
N GLN A 61 10.60 13.62 7.70
CA GLN A 61 10.19 13.53 6.29
C GLN A 61 9.59 12.15 5.99
N THR A 62 8.84 12.06 4.89
CA THR A 62 8.39 10.76 4.35
C THR A 62 9.57 9.96 3.77
N GLU A 63 9.52 8.64 3.88
CA GLU A 63 10.48 7.74 3.25
C GLU A 63 10.29 7.73 1.71
N THR A 64 11.36 7.39 1.00
CA THR A 64 11.32 7.20 -0.46
C THR A 64 10.92 5.80 -0.88
N ASP A 65 10.95 4.83 0.03
CA ASP A 65 10.42 3.49 -0.20
C ASP A 65 8.89 3.52 -0.10
N GLY A 66 8.21 2.81 -1.00
CA GLY A 66 6.76 2.89 -1.17
C GLY A 66 6.29 3.70 -2.37
N PRO A 67 6.30 5.05 -2.32
CA PRO A 67 5.63 5.88 -3.31
C PRO A 67 6.03 5.59 -4.78
N PRO A 68 7.31 5.43 -5.14
CA PRO A 68 7.67 5.09 -6.53
C PRO A 68 7.12 3.73 -6.97
N GLY A 69 7.11 2.73 -6.08
CA GLY A 69 6.55 1.40 -6.35
C GLY A 69 5.03 1.45 -6.48
N ALA A 70 4.36 2.22 -5.61
CA ALA A 70 2.93 2.48 -5.69
C ALA A 70 2.55 3.11 -7.04
N VAL A 71 3.28 4.13 -7.47
CA VAL A 71 3.05 4.77 -8.77
C VAL A 71 3.35 3.86 -9.95
N ALA A 72 4.38 3.01 -9.87
CA ALA A 72 4.67 2.03 -10.92
C ALA A 72 3.52 1.03 -11.09
N ILE A 73 2.99 0.49 -9.99
CA ILE A 73 1.84 -0.42 -10.00
C ILE A 73 0.57 0.31 -10.46
N GLY A 74 0.29 1.51 -9.94
CA GLY A 74 -0.87 2.30 -10.34
C GLY A 74 -0.86 2.65 -11.84
N ASN A 75 0.28 3.07 -12.39
CA ASN A 75 0.41 3.30 -13.84
C ASN A 75 0.12 2.04 -14.67
N ALA A 76 0.49 0.84 -14.18
CA ALA A 76 0.18 -0.41 -14.86
C ALA A 76 -1.33 -0.70 -14.81
N LEU A 77 -1.96 -0.54 -13.65
CA LEU A 77 -3.39 -0.76 -13.46
C LEU A 77 -4.24 0.24 -14.25
N ALA A 78 -3.85 1.51 -14.30
CA ALA A 78 -4.50 2.53 -15.10
C ALA A 78 -4.43 2.22 -16.61
N LYS A 79 -3.28 1.73 -17.10
CA LYS A 79 -3.14 1.25 -18.49
C LYS A 79 -4.01 0.04 -18.81
N LEU A 80 -4.35 -0.76 -17.80
CA LEU A 80 -5.29 -1.88 -17.92
C LEU A 80 -6.76 -1.44 -17.84
N GLY A 81 -7.03 -0.14 -17.66
CA GLY A 81 -8.38 0.44 -17.68
C GLY A 81 -9.00 0.67 -16.31
N ASN A 82 -8.23 0.57 -15.23
CA ASN A 82 -8.70 0.87 -13.87
C ASN A 82 -8.66 2.37 -13.56
N ASP A 83 -9.54 2.80 -12.65
CA ASP A 83 -9.50 4.11 -12.03
C ASP A 83 -8.63 4.03 -10.77
N VAL A 84 -7.39 4.52 -10.83
CA VAL A 84 -6.44 4.40 -9.72
C VAL A 84 -6.50 5.66 -8.86
N LYS A 85 -6.61 5.47 -7.54
CA LYS A 85 -6.51 6.57 -6.58
C LYS A 85 -5.49 6.22 -5.51
N TYR A 86 -4.63 7.17 -5.18
CA TYR A 86 -3.67 7.01 -4.09
C TYR A 86 -4.25 7.56 -2.81
N VAL A 87 -4.12 6.82 -1.72
CA VAL A 87 -4.55 7.28 -0.39
C VAL A 87 -3.32 7.37 0.51
N THR A 88 -3.13 8.54 1.12
CA THR A 88 -1.96 8.84 1.94
C THR A 88 -2.34 9.89 3.00
N ASP A 89 -1.44 10.22 3.93
CA ASP A 89 -1.63 11.33 4.88
C ASP A 89 -0.88 12.60 4.48
N GLU A 90 -1.11 13.66 5.26
CA GLU A 90 -0.51 14.99 5.10
C GLU A 90 1.02 14.98 5.02
N PHE A 91 1.70 14.01 5.65
CA PHE A 91 3.16 13.96 5.67
C PHE A 91 3.76 13.38 4.39
N SER A 92 2.97 12.64 3.61
CA SER A 92 3.44 11.99 2.37
C SER A 92 2.68 12.48 1.13
N SER A 93 1.60 13.27 1.28
CA SER A 93 0.75 13.70 0.18
C SER A 93 1.48 14.53 -0.87
N GLU A 94 2.37 15.45 -0.48
CA GLU A 94 3.17 16.25 -1.41
C GLU A 94 4.07 15.37 -2.29
N VAL A 95 4.76 14.40 -1.69
CA VAL A 95 5.66 13.49 -2.42
C VAL A 95 4.88 12.66 -3.41
N VAL A 96 3.78 12.03 -2.98
CA VAL A 96 2.95 11.20 -3.87
C VAL A 96 2.39 12.04 -5.02
N ARG A 97 1.83 13.23 -4.75
CA ARG A 97 1.31 14.15 -5.78
C ARG A 97 2.37 14.61 -6.78
N THR A 98 3.65 14.65 -6.38
CA THR A 98 4.74 15.08 -7.27
C THR A 98 5.10 14.03 -8.32
N ILE A 99 4.82 12.75 -8.04
CA ILE A 99 5.25 11.64 -8.89
C ILE A 99 4.11 10.94 -9.63
N THR A 100 2.87 11.41 -9.47
CA THR A 100 1.69 10.85 -10.15
C THR A 100 0.79 11.95 -10.71
N GLU A 101 0.06 11.63 -11.77
CA GLU A 101 -1.00 12.48 -12.34
C GLU A 101 -2.41 12.04 -11.88
N ASP A 102 -2.53 10.84 -11.29
CA ASP A 102 -3.82 10.36 -10.78
C ASP A 102 -4.21 11.05 -9.46
N GLU A 103 -5.46 10.84 -9.05
CA GLU A 103 -5.99 11.44 -7.84
C GLU A 103 -5.26 10.95 -6.58
N VAL A 104 -4.90 11.90 -5.71
CA VAL A 104 -4.36 11.63 -4.38
C VAL A 104 -5.34 12.14 -3.33
N ILE A 105 -5.86 11.21 -2.53
CA ILE A 105 -6.76 11.45 -1.40
C ILE A 105 -5.91 11.56 -0.14
N GLU A 106 -6.01 12.70 0.54
CA GLU A 106 -5.36 12.90 1.82
C GLU A 106 -6.29 12.44 2.95
N PHE A 107 -5.93 11.34 3.58
CA PHE A 107 -6.61 10.75 4.72
C PHE A 107 -6.17 11.46 6.00
N PRO A 108 -7.10 12.03 6.78
CA PRO A 108 -6.76 12.84 7.95
C PRO A 108 -6.16 12.02 9.08
N ILE A 109 -5.16 12.58 9.75
CA ILE A 109 -4.60 12.01 10.97
C ILE A 109 -5.51 12.37 12.14
N THR A 110 -6.28 11.40 12.61
CA THR A 110 -7.26 11.58 13.69
C THR A 110 -7.38 10.32 14.55
N ASN A 111 -8.33 10.29 15.49
CA ASN A 111 -8.60 9.14 16.34
C ASN A 111 -9.30 8.00 15.55
N HIS A 112 -9.34 6.79 16.12
CA HIS A 112 -9.90 5.62 15.41
C HIS A 112 -11.36 5.78 15.00
N PHE A 113 -12.19 6.45 15.79
CA PHE A 113 -13.61 6.62 15.47
C PHE A 113 -13.79 7.53 14.25
N GLU A 114 -13.11 8.67 14.24
CA GLU A 114 -13.16 9.60 13.09
C GLU A 114 -12.50 8.99 11.84
N SER A 115 -11.39 8.26 11.99
CA SER A 115 -10.76 7.56 10.88
C SER A 115 -11.67 6.46 10.31
N ALA A 116 -12.36 5.71 11.17
CA ALA A 116 -13.33 4.72 10.73
C ALA A 116 -14.50 5.36 9.95
N ASN A 117 -15.02 6.50 10.41
CA ASN A 117 -16.09 7.21 9.70
C ASN A 117 -15.60 7.72 8.33
N PHE A 118 -14.39 8.29 8.27
CA PHE A 118 -13.82 8.78 7.02
C PHE A 118 -13.53 7.64 6.03
N ALA A 119 -12.99 6.52 6.50
CA ALA A 119 -12.81 5.32 5.68
C ALA A 119 -14.13 4.83 5.10
N ASN A 120 -15.19 4.81 5.90
CA ASN A 120 -16.51 4.34 5.47
C ASN A 120 -17.07 5.24 4.36
N GLN A 121 -16.96 6.55 4.53
CA GLN A 121 -17.37 7.53 3.51
C GLN A 121 -16.61 7.32 2.19
N LEU A 122 -15.29 7.11 2.24
CA LEU A 122 -14.50 6.85 1.03
C LEU A 122 -14.89 5.55 0.34
N VAL A 123 -15.14 4.48 1.11
CA VAL A 123 -15.60 3.20 0.57
C VAL A 123 -16.99 3.34 -0.07
N GLU A 124 -17.91 4.05 0.57
CA GLU A 124 -19.25 4.31 0.01
C GLU A 124 -19.19 5.19 -1.25
N GLU A 125 -18.37 6.25 -1.24
CA GLU A 125 -18.26 7.21 -2.34
C GLU A 125 -17.63 6.60 -3.58
N HIS A 126 -16.53 5.87 -3.40
CA HIS A 126 -15.72 5.37 -4.52
C HIS A 126 -15.96 3.91 -4.85
N SER A 127 -16.54 3.12 -3.94
CA SER A 127 -16.78 1.69 -4.10
C SER A 127 -15.55 0.96 -4.68
N PRO A 128 -14.36 1.06 -4.04
CA PRO A 128 -13.15 0.47 -4.57
C PRO A 128 -13.32 -1.04 -4.77
N SER A 129 -12.86 -1.56 -5.90
CA SER A 129 -12.88 -2.99 -6.21
C SER A 129 -11.75 -3.75 -5.53
N ALA A 130 -10.63 -3.06 -5.25
CA ALA A 130 -9.49 -3.60 -4.54
C ALA A 130 -8.73 -2.49 -3.79
N LEU A 131 -8.00 -2.88 -2.75
CA LEU A 131 -7.05 -2.04 -2.02
C LEU A 131 -5.68 -2.70 -1.98
N VAL A 132 -4.62 -1.90 -2.16
CA VAL A 132 -3.22 -2.35 -2.11
C VAL A 132 -2.46 -1.44 -1.16
N ALA A 133 -1.73 -2.01 -0.20
CA ALA A 133 -0.82 -1.26 0.66
C ALA A 133 0.64 -1.49 0.23
N ILE A 134 1.39 -0.40 0.05
CA ILE A 134 2.80 -0.45 -0.36
C ILE A 134 3.58 0.49 0.56
N GLU A 135 4.41 -0.08 1.44
CA GLU A 135 5.19 0.63 2.47
C GLU A 135 4.32 1.62 3.27
N ARG A 136 3.35 1.04 3.98
CA ARG A 136 2.49 1.77 4.92
C ARG A 136 2.59 1.13 6.30
N ALA A 137 2.72 1.94 7.35
CA ALA A 137 2.74 1.42 8.71
C ALA A 137 1.38 0.79 9.06
N GLY A 138 1.40 -0.48 9.44
CA GLY A 138 0.20 -1.22 9.84
C GLY A 138 -0.15 -1.03 11.30
N LEU A 139 -1.45 -1.08 11.59
CA LEU A 139 -2.00 -1.02 12.94
C LEU A 139 -1.57 -2.23 13.78
N ILE A 140 -1.06 -1.98 14.99
CA ILE A 140 -0.74 -3.05 15.95
C ILE A 140 -1.86 -3.22 16.99
N VAL A 141 -1.84 -4.36 17.71
CA VAL A 141 -2.90 -4.81 18.61
C VAL A 141 -3.29 -3.80 19.70
N ASP A 142 -2.38 -2.92 20.12
CA ASP A 142 -2.64 -1.89 21.13
C ASP A 142 -3.25 -0.60 20.58
N GLY A 143 -3.54 -0.53 19.27
CA GLY A 143 -4.13 0.63 18.62
C GLY A 143 -3.09 1.64 18.08
N THR A 144 -1.79 1.34 18.17
CA THR A 144 -0.73 2.29 17.78
C THR A 144 -0.01 1.89 16.50
N TYR A 145 0.95 2.72 16.07
CA TYR A 145 1.83 2.46 14.94
C TYR A 145 3.28 2.60 15.40
N ARG A 146 4.16 1.72 14.93
CA ARG A 146 5.57 1.71 15.31
C ARG A 146 6.46 1.45 14.11
N ASN A 147 7.68 1.99 14.14
CA ASN A 147 8.70 1.61 13.17
C ASN A 147 9.38 0.28 13.54
N MET A 148 10.30 -0.18 12.69
CA MET A 148 11.08 -1.41 12.89
C MET A 148 11.88 -1.46 14.21
N ARG A 149 12.12 -0.33 14.88
CA ARG A 149 12.80 -0.24 16.18
C ARG A 149 11.82 -0.22 17.37
N GLY A 150 10.52 -0.37 17.11
CA GLY A 150 9.46 -0.31 18.11
C GLY A 150 9.16 1.11 18.61
N ILE A 151 9.67 2.15 17.92
CA ILE A 151 9.40 3.55 18.27
C ILE A 151 8.03 3.93 17.71
N GLU A 152 7.19 4.49 18.57
CA GLU A 152 5.84 4.91 18.21
C GLU A 152 5.86 6.07 17.20
N LEU A 153 5.01 5.98 16.18
CA LEU A 153 4.82 6.99 15.14
C LEU A 153 3.34 7.33 14.90
N THR A 154 2.42 6.90 15.76
CA THR A 154 0.97 7.15 15.67
C THR A 154 0.58 8.60 15.33
N PRO A 155 1.22 9.65 15.89
CA PRO A 155 0.90 11.04 15.55
C PRO A 155 1.22 11.42 14.10
N PHE A 156 2.00 10.61 13.39
CA PHE A 156 2.49 10.85 12.03
C PHE A 156 1.93 9.87 11.00
N ASN A 157 0.90 9.11 11.36
CA ASN A 157 0.33 8.07 10.51
C ASN A 157 -1.19 8.09 10.60
N ALA A 158 -1.85 8.47 9.51
CA ALA A 158 -3.29 8.28 9.38
C ALA A 158 -3.66 6.80 9.49
N LYS A 159 -4.81 6.53 10.12
CA LYS A 159 -5.28 5.17 10.42
C LYS A 159 -6.00 4.57 9.23
N ILE A 160 -5.27 4.45 8.11
CA ILE A 160 -5.81 4.06 6.80
C ILE A 160 -6.23 2.59 6.81
N ASP A 161 -5.73 1.78 7.74
CA ASP A 161 -6.12 0.37 7.96
C ASP A 161 -7.65 0.19 8.03
N HIS A 162 -8.38 1.20 8.53
CA HIS A 162 -9.85 1.18 8.55
C HIS A 162 -10.48 1.03 7.16
N LEU A 163 -9.82 1.44 6.08
CA LEU A 163 -10.29 1.16 4.71
C LEU A 163 -10.28 -0.32 4.40
N PHE A 164 -9.28 -1.05 4.88
CA PHE A 164 -9.17 -2.50 4.69
C PHE A 164 -10.20 -3.22 5.56
N ASP A 165 -10.35 -2.82 6.82
CA ASP A 165 -11.35 -3.40 7.73
C ASP A 165 -12.78 -3.26 7.20
N GLN A 166 -13.08 -2.13 6.54
CA GLN A 166 -14.43 -1.79 6.09
C GLN A 166 -14.70 -2.12 4.62
N HIS A 167 -13.71 -2.65 3.90
CA HIS A 167 -13.93 -3.11 2.54
C HIS A 167 -14.97 -4.26 2.55
N PRO A 168 -15.97 -4.30 1.65
CA PRO A 168 -17.06 -5.29 1.75
C PRO A 168 -16.65 -6.77 1.67
N TYR A 169 -15.39 -7.04 1.31
CA TYR A 169 -14.83 -8.37 1.11
C TYR A 169 -13.65 -8.68 2.03
N SER A 170 -13.54 -7.97 3.17
CA SER A 170 -12.54 -8.21 4.23
C SER A 170 -12.87 -9.38 5.15
#